data_AF-A0A8H7RZ95-F1
#
_entry.id   AF-A0A8H7RZ95-F1
#
_cell.length_a   1.000
_cell.length_b   1.000
_cell.length_c   1.000
_cell.angle_alpha   90.00
_cell.angle_beta   90.00
_cell.angle_gamma   90.00
#
_symmetry.space_group_name_H-M   'P 1'
#
loop_
_entity.id
_entity.type
_entity.pdbx_description
1 polymer ?
#
loop_
_entity_poly.entity_id
_entity_poly.type
_entity_poly.pdbx_seq_one_letter_code
_entity_poly.pdbx_strand_id
1 'polypeptide(L)'
;MMSTTFPAILSKRISLSAHRSHQVTDIYVSPSSRSNTPIASRDSTNEQDFTDISGCVGNTQALLKYLSSTTKLVYIVIVDYAALSTDSDDILRLIRNYKSLEYIVVDRFQDIGKYEVYKRNQILETPEQLAAFGCRQGFPHRSVQNKLYVVNDE
;
A
#
# COMPACT_ATOMS: atom_id res chain seq x y z
N MET A 1 23.02 -20.82 17.43
CA MET A 1 21.84 -20.67 18.30
C MET A 1 21.46 -19.19 18.34
N MET A 2 20.16 -18.90 18.16
CA MET A 2 19.44 -17.61 18.27
C MET A 2 19.74 -16.59 17.14
N SER A 3 18.93 -16.43 16.10
CA SER A 3 17.52 -15.96 15.99
C SER A 3 17.38 -14.43 15.93
N THR A 4 17.02 -13.97 14.72
CA THR A 4 16.10 -12.87 14.36
C THR A 4 16.36 -11.43 14.83
N THR A 5 16.61 -10.53 13.87
CA THR A 5 16.23 -9.10 13.99
C THR A 5 15.83 -8.49 12.64
N PHE A 6 14.65 -8.88 12.17
CA PHE A 6 13.86 -8.15 11.17
C PHE A 6 13.27 -6.92 11.93
N PRO A 7 13.43 -5.63 11.55
CA PRO A 7 14.12 -4.99 10.44
C PRO A 7 14.95 -3.76 10.90
N ALA A 8 16.24 -3.93 11.24
CA ALA A 8 17.12 -2.77 11.51
C ALA A 8 17.38 -1.91 10.25
N ILE A 9 17.06 -2.45 9.07
CA ILE A 9 17.26 -1.84 7.75
C ILE A 9 16.16 -0.81 7.43
N LEU A 10 14.97 -0.95 8.02
CA LEU A 10 13.84 -0.04 7.78
C LEU A 10 13.98 1.29 8.54
N SER A 11 14.74 1.30 9.64
CA SER A 11 14.89 2.46 10.53
C SER A 11 15.78 3.58 9.97
N LYS A 12 16.63 3.28 8.97
CA LYS A 12 17.61 4.25 8.46
C LYS A 12 17.25 4.91 7.13
N ARG A 13 16.18 4.49 6.46
CA ARG A 13 16.06 4.72 5.01
C ARG A 13 14.73 5.21 4.48
N ILE A 14 13.86 5.68 5.37
CA ILE A 14 12.63 6.33 4.92
C ILE A 14 12.61 7.84 5.24
N SER A 15 13.67 8.38 5.86
CA SER A 15 13.91 9.82 6.05
C SER A 15 14.21 10.62 4.75
N LEU A 16 13.99 10.05 3.56
CA LEU A 16 14.26 10.66 2.26
C LEU A 16 13.09 10.43 1.30
N SER A 17 11.91 10.95 1.64
CA SER A 17 10.68 10.97 0.82
C SER A 17 10.81 11.68 -0.55
N ALA A 18 11.99 11.82 -1.14
CA ALA A 18 12.11 12.32 -2.52
C ALA A 18 13.45 12.01 -3.22
N HIS A 19 14.54 11.71 -2.52
CA HIS A 19 15.87 11.63 -3.16
C HIS A 19 16.68 10.42 -2.65
N ARG A 20 16.76 9.38 -3.50
CA ARG A 20 17.73 8.26 -3.50
C ARG A 20 17.57 7.12 -2.47
N SER A 21 17.27 5.94 -3.03
CA SER A 21 17.87 4.63 -2.73
C SER A 21 17.21 3.73 -1.65
N HIS A 22 15.92 3.50 -1.79
CA HIS A 22 15.39 2.14 -2.04
C HIS A 22 14.50 2.27 -3.28
N GLN A 23 14.74 1.48 -4.33
CA GLN A 23 13.99 1.62 -5.58
C GLN A 23 12.54 1.23 -5.32
N VAL A 24 11.66 2.23 -5.17
CA VAL A 24 10.25 2.05 -5.54
C VAL A 24 10.29 1.55 -6.97
N THR A 25 10.00 0.27 -7.14
CA THR A 25 10.20 -0.41 -8.42
C THR A 25 9.11 0.01 -9.39
N ASP A 26 7.88 0.11 -8.88
CA ASP A 26 6.69 0.39 -9.67
C ASP A 26 5.72 1.29 -8.88
N ILE A 27 5.17 2.30 -9.54
CA ILE A 27 4.16 3.19 -8.96
C ILE A 27 2.80 2.82 -9.54
N TYR A 28 1.78 2.68 -8.68
CA TYR A 28 0.42 2.41 -9.11
C TYR A 28 -0.55 3.45 -8.54
N VAL A 29 -1.61 3.79 -9.26
CA VAL A 29 -2.55 4.82 -8.77
C VAL A 29 -4.00 4.37 -8.82
N SER A 30 -4.82 4.97 -7.96
CA SER A 30 -6.28 4.78 -8.01
C SER A 30 -6.99 6.11 -8.18
N PRO A 31 -6.97 6.70 -9.40
CA PRO A 31 -7.46 8.05 -9.62
C PRO A 31 -8.99 8.13 -9.58
N SER A 32 -9.68 7.03 -9.88
CA SER A 32 -11.13 7.05 -10.15
C SER A 32 -11.97 6.44 -9.03
N SER A 33 -11.35 6.03 -7.93
CA SER A 33 -12.00 5.21 -6.92
C SER A 33 -11.97 5.86 -5.54
N ARG A 34 -13.05 5.68 -4.78
CA ARG A 34 -13.14 6.15 -3.40
C ARG A 34 -12.43 5.17 -2.47
N SER A 35 -11.97 5.66 -1.33
CA SER A 35 -11.30 4.83 -0.32
C SER A 35 -12.18 3.72 0.26
N ASN A 36 -13.51 3.85 0.14
CA ASN A 36 -14.49 2.84 0.56
C ASN A 36 -14.99 1.96 -0.60
N THR A 37 -14.51 2.17 -1.83
CA THR A 37 -14.76 1.27 -2.95
C THR A 37 -13.90 0.02 -2.76
N PRO A 38 -14.47 -1.19 -2.89
CA PRO A 38 -13.71 -2.44 -2.79
C PRO A 38 -12.49 -2.43 -3.69
N ILE A 39 -11.30 -2.73 -3.15
CA ILE A 39 -10.03 -2.67 -3.89
C ILE A 39 -10.11 -3.46 -5.21
N ALA A 40 -10.77 -4.63 -5.18
CA ALA A 40 -10.92 -5.51 -6.34
C ALA A 40 -11.66 -4.87 -7.54
N SER A 41 -12.56 -3.92 -7.30
CA SER A 41 -13.35 -3.26 -8.35
C SER A 41 -12.83 -1.88 -8.75
N ARG A 42 -11.80 -1.36 -8.07
CA ARG A 42 -11.27 -0.01 -8.32
C ARG A 42 -10.69 0.12 -9.72
N ASP A 43 -11.01 1.22 -10.39
CA ASP A 43 -10.45 1.57 -11.70
C ASP A 43 -10.70 0.48 -12.78
N SER A 44 -11.76 -0.32 -12.62
CA SER A 44 -12.15 -1.40 -13.55
C SER A 44 -12.83 -0.91 -14.83
N THR A 45 -13.46 0.26 -14.78
CA THR A 45 -14.21 0.85 -15.90
C THR A 45 -13.53 2.06 -16.53
N ASN A 46 -12.45 2.56 -15.94
CA ASN A 46 -11.90 3.85 -16.28
C ASN A 46 -10.57 3.73 -17.03
N GLU A 47 -10.60 4.18 -18.28
CA GLU A 47 -9.46 4.62 -19.09
C GLU A 47 -8.96 6.02 -18.66
N GLN A 48 -9.19 6.44 -17.40
CA GLN A 48 -8.63 7.71 -16.95
C GLN A 48 -7.12 7.65 -17.06
N ASP A 49 -6.59 8.55 -17.88
CA ASP A 49 -5.20 8.53 -18.31
C ASP A 49 -4.31 8.82 -17.08
N PHE A 50 -3.71 7.77 -16.53
CA PHE A 50 -2.70 7.88 -15.47
C PHE A 50 -1.32 8.27 -16.04
N THR A 51 -1.25 8.54 -17.34
CA THR A 51 -0.09 9.04 -18.08
C THR A 51 0.43 10.37 -17.55
N ASP A 52 -0.44 11.19 -16.96
CA ASP A 52 -0.05 12.45 -16.31
C ASP A 52 0.79 12.24 -15.03
N ILE A 53 0.84 11.02 -14.50
CA ILE A 53 1.61 10.68 -13.30
C ILE A 53 2.94 10.06 -13.74
N SER A 54 3.98 10.89 -13.74
CA SER A 54 5.34 10.47 -14.09
C SER A 54 5.79 9.24 -13.28
N GLY A 55 6.27 8.21 -13.97
CA GLY A 55 6.73 6.96 -13.36
C GLY A 55 5.62 5.99 -12.95
N CYS A 56 4.36 6.29 -13.23
CA CYS A 56 3.25 5.38 -12.99
C CYS A 56 3.25 4.23 -14.02
N VAL A 57 3.20 3.00 -13.50
CA VAL A 57 3.22 1.76 -14.29
C VAL A 57 1.80 1.25 -14.55
N GLY A 58 0.82 1.68 -13.74
CA GLY A 58 -0.59 1.42 -14.02
C GLY A 58 -1.52 1.82 -12.89
N ASN A 59 -2.80 1.47 -13.05
CA ASN A 59 -3.81 1.70 -12.04
C ASN A 59 -3.92 0.54 -11.02
N THR A 60 -4.93 0.57 -10.14
CA THR A 60 -5.17 -0.54 -9.19
C THR A 60 -5.35 -1.89 -9.86
N GLN A 61 -6.00 -1.96 -11.03
CA GLN A 61 -6.16 -3.23 -11.75
C GLN A 61 -4.83 -3.79 -12.25
N ALA A 62 -3.91 -2.91 -12.70
CA ALA A 62 -2.55 -3.32 -13.04
C ALA A 62 -1.79 -3.86 -11.83
N LEU A 63 -1.94 -3.24 -10.65
CA LEU A 63 -1.38 -3.74 -9.39
C LEU A 63 -1.92 -5.14 -9.04
N LEU A 64 -3.25 -5.32 -9.09
CA LEU A 64 -3.87 -6.61 -8.78
C LEU A 64 -3.43 -7.70 -9.76
N LYS A 65 -3.30 -7.36 -11.04
CA LYS A 65 -2.74 -8.27 -12.06
C LYS A 65 -1.28 -8.64 -11.76
N TYR A 66 -0.47 -7.65 -11.37
CA TYR A 66 0.91 -7.89 -10.97
C TYR A 66 0.99 -8.85 -9.78
N LEU A 67 0.25 -8.57 -8.70
CA LEU A 67 0.18 -9.41 -7.50
C LEU A 67 -0.26 -10.85 -7.80
N SER A 68 -1.21 -11.05 -8.72
CA SER A 68 -1.65 -12.39 -9.15
C SER A 68 -0.56 -13.18 -9.89
N SER A 69 0.31 -12.49 -10.62
CA SER A 69 1.28 -13.12 -11.53
C SER A 69 2.67 -13.29 -10.93
N THR A 70 3.04 -12.44 -9.97
CA THR A 70 4.39 -12.42 -9.43
C THR A 70 4.61 -13.53 -8.41
N THR A 71 5.82 -14.12 -8.46
CA THR A 71 6.31 -15.04 -7.43
C THR A 71 7.18 -14.34 -6.39
N LYS A 72 7.50 -13.06 -6.60
CA LYS A 72 8.29 -12.24 -5.67
C LYS A 72 7.43 -11.77 -4.51
N LEU A 73 8.10 -11.52 -3.38
CA LEU A 73 7.47 -10.85 -2.24
C LEU A 73 7.33 -9.37 -2.55
N VAL A 74 6.15 -8.84 -2.26
CA VAL A 74 5.73 -7.47 -2.58
C VAL A 74 5.43 -6.72 -1.30
N TYR A 75 5.89 -5.46 -1.26
CA TYR A 75 5.61 -4.49 -0.22
C TYR A 75 4.78 -3.37 -0.81
N ILE A 76 3.59 -3.13 -0.26
CA ILE A 76 2.78 -1.97 -0.62
C ILE A 76 3.09 -0.87 0.38
N VAL A 77 3.52 0.29 -0.12
CA VAL A 77 3.75 1.50 0.67
C VAL A 77 2.65 2.52 0.37
N ILE A 78 1.99 3.05 1.39
CA ILE A 78 0.91 4.03 1.26
C ILE A 78 1.16 5.21 2.19
N VAL A 79 0.71 6.40 1.79
CA VAL A 79 0.91 7.62 2.59
C VAL A 79 -0.18 7.79 3.65
N ASP A 80 -1.37 7.24 3.39
CA ASP A 80 -2.47 7.27 4.33
C ASP A 80 -3.29 5.98 4.25
N TYR A 81 -3.97 5.64 5.34
CA TYR A 81 -4.85 4.47 5.41
C TYR A 81 -5.90 4.49 4.30
N ALA A 82 -6.51 5.66 4.03
CA ALA A 82 -7.51 5.82 3.01
C ALA A 82 -6.98 5.63 1.57
N ALA A 83 -5.66 5.74 1.36
CA ALA A 83 -5.06 5.48 0.07
C ALA A 83 -5.16 4.01 -0.33
N LEU A 84 -5.15 3.08 0.64
CA LEU A 84 -5.40 1.65 0.39
C LEU A 84 -6.88 1.31 0.53
N SER A 85 -7.46 1.43 1.72
CA SER A 85 -8.91 1.26 1.93
C SER A 85 -9.30 1.78 3.31
N THR A 86 -10.51 2.30 3.44
CA THR A 86 -11.12 2.60 4.74
C THR A 86 -11.92 1.42 5.30
N ASP A 87 -11.94 0.28 4.60
CA ASP A 87 -12.57 -0.97 5.04
C ASP A 87 -11.48 -2.00 5.38
N SER A 88 -11.37 -2.34 6.67
CA SER A 88 -10.42 -3.34 7.17
C SER A 88 -10.68 -4.73 6.57
N ASP A 89 -11.93 -5.09 6.30
CA ASP A 89 -12.27 -6.39 5.72
C ASP A 89 -11.87 -6.45 4.24
N ASP A 90 -11.86 -5.33 3.54
CA ASP A 90 -11.36 -5.22 2.17
C ASP A 90 -9.85 -5.44 2.10
N ILE A 91 -9.10 -4.92 3.07
CA ILE A 91 -7.64 -5.14 3.19
C ILE A 91 -7.34 -6.58 3.57
N LEU A 92 -8.11 -7.16 4.50
CA LEU A 92 -7.96 -8.57 4.86
C LEU A 92 -8.21 -9.48 3.65
N ARG A 93 -9.22 -9.17 2.82
CA ARG A 93 -9.49 -9.86 1.57
C ARG A 93 -8.33 -9.72 0.58
N LEU A 94 -7.77 -8.51 0.41
CA LEU A 94 -6.58 -8.29 -0.41
C LEU A 94 -5.44 -9.21 0.03
N ILE A 95 -5.08 -9.19 1.32
CA ILE A 95 -3.98 -10.01 1.86
C ILE A 95 -4.26 -11.50 1.63
N ARG A 96 -5.49 -11.98 1.88
CA ARG A 96 -5.85 -13.40 1.66
C ARG A 96 -5.72 -13.82 0.20
N ASN A 97 -6.12 -12.96 -0.73
CA ASN A 97 -6.15 -13.28 -2.16
C ASN A 97 -4.75 -13.29 -2.80
N TYR A 98 -3.83 -12.45 -2.33
CA TYR A 98 -2.52 -12.28 -2.95
C TYR A 98 -1.40 -12.74 -2.02
N LYS A 99 -0.91 -13.97 -2.21
CA LYS A 99 0.17 -14.57 -1.39
C LYS A 99 1.52 -13.85 -1.54
N SER A 100 1.74 -13.19 -2.67
CA SER A 100 2.91 -12.35 -2.94
C SER A 100 2.96 -11.10 -2.06
N LEU A 101 1.81 -10.62 -1.56
CA LEU A 101 1.75 -9.46 -0.68
C LEU A 101 2.17 -9.86 0.74
N GLU A 102 3.37 -9.42 1.12
CA GLU A 102 4.00 -9.77 2.40
C GLU A 102 3.91 -8.62 3.42
N TYR A 103 3.95 -7.37 2.96
CA TYR A 103 3.86 -6.20 3.85
C TYR A 103 2.99 -5.09 3.29
N ILE A 104 2.30 -4.41 4.20
CA ILE A 104 1.73 -3.08 3.98
C ILE A 104 2.49 -2.11 4.89
N VAL A 105 3.02 -1.03 4.32
CA VAL A 105 3.73 0.02 5.04
C VAL A 105 2.94 1.31 4.89
N VAL A 106 2.59 1.93 6.00
CA VAL A 106 1.95 3.25 6.03
C VAL A 106 3.01 4.28 6.39
N ASP A 107 3.38 5.12 5.43
CA ASP A 107 4.24 6.29 5.61
C ASP A 107 3.46 7.41 6.29
N ARG A 108 3.49 7.38 7.62
CA ARG A 108 2.98 8.45 8.47
C ARG A 108 4.10 9.34 9.00
N PHE A 109 5.26 9.39 8.35
CA PHE A 109 6.43 10.05 8.90
C PHE A 109 6.24 11.56 9.06
N GLN A 110 5.53 12.20 8.12
CA GLN A 110 5.21 13.62 8.23
C GLN A 110 4.22 13.93 9.37
N ASP A 111 3.37 12.98 9.74
CA ASP A 111 2.34 13.18 10.76
C ASP A 111 2.84 12.84 12.16
N ILE A 112 3.51 11.70 12.31
CA ILE A 112 3.86 11.09 13.61
C ILE A 112 5.33 10.63 13.69
N GLY A 113 6.15 10.96 12.70
CA GLY A 113 7.59 10.66 12.72
C GLY A 113 7.95 9.19 12.60
N LYS A 114 7.01 8.31 12.19
CA LYS A 114 7.24 6.87 12.06
C LYS A 114 6.49 6.24 10.89
N TYR A 115 6.92 5.03 10.57
CA TYR A 115 6.25 4.11 9.65
C TYR A 115 5.48 3.07 10.44
N GLU A 116 4.31 2.71 9.93
CA GLU A 116 3.54 1.60 10.46
C GLU A 116 3.65 0.44 9.48
N VAL A 117 4.07 -0.73 9.98
CA VAL A 117 4.37 -1.89 9.15
C VAL A 117 3.46 -3.03 9.58
N TYR A 118 2.67 -3.51 8.63
CA TYR A 118 1.75 -4.62 8.81
C TYR A 118 2.25 -5.80 8.01
N LYS A 119 2.69 -6.85 8.69
CA LYS A 119 3.15 -8.09 8.06
C LYS A 119 1.96 -9.02 7.78
N ARG A 120 1.96 -9.67 6.62
CA ARG A 120 0.97 -10.67 6.21
C ARG A 120 0.55 -11.62 7.33
N ASN A 121 1.51 -12.34 7.91
CA ASN A 121 1.19 -13.35 8.93
C ASN A 121 0.54 -12.73 10.17
N GLN A 122 0.99 -11.54 10.59
CA GLN A 122 0.40 -10.83 11.71
C GLN A 122 -1.04 -10.38 11.41
N ILE A 123 -1.31 -9.90 10.19
CA ILE A 123 -2.67 -9.55 9.75
C ILE A 123 -3.58 -10.78 9.72
N LEU A 124 -3.06 -11.92 9.27
CA LEU A 124 -3.84 -13.17 9.16
C LEU A 124 -4.13 -13.80 10.53
N GLU A 125 -3.21 -13.66 11.49
CA GLU A 125 -3.35 -14.14 12.87
C GLU A 125 -4.16 -13.19 13.75
N THR A 126 -3.98 -11.88 13.56
CA THR A 126 -4.59 -10.83 14.40
C THR A 126 -5.18 -9.71 13.52
N PRO A 127 -6.36 -9.95 12.92
CA PRO A 127 -7.00 -8.96 12.05
C PRO A 127 -7.36 -7.65 12.75
N GLU A 128 -7.46 -7.61 14.09
CA GLU A 128 -7.77 -6.37 14.82
C GLU A 128 -6.73 -5.27 14.60
N GLN A 129 -5.50 -5.61 14.19
CA GLN A 129 -4.48 -4.64 13.82
C GLN A 129 -4.91 -3.74 12.66
N LEU A 130 -5.85 -4.20 11.82
CA LEU A 130 -6.41 -3.41 10.72
C LEU A 130 -7.45 -2.38 11.17
N ALA A 131 -7.79 -2.31 12.47
CA ALA A 131 -8.72 -1.30 12.99
C ALA A 131 -8.29 0.15 12.66
N ALA A 132 -6.98 0.38 12.54
CA ALA A 132 -6.42 1.67 12.12
C ALA A 132 -6.83 2.07 10.69
N PHE A 133 -7.19 1.12 9.83
CA PHE A 133 -7.74 1.40 8.50
C PHE A 133 -9.22 1.76 8.54
N GLY A 134 -9.94 1.41 9.60
CA GLY A 134 -11.33 1.78 9.84
C GLY A 134 -11.54 3.25 10.21
N CYS A 135 -10.69 4.16 9.72
CA CYS A 135 -10.82 5.60 9.90
C CYS A 135 -12.19 6.08 9.41
N ARG A 136 -13.01 6.61 10.34
CA ARG A 136 -14.32 7.19 10.00
C ARG A 136 -14.13 8.32 8.99
N GLN A 137 -15.04 8.40 8.01
CA GLN A 137 -15.15 9.49 7.03
C GLN A 137 -15.41 10.83 7.75
N GLY A 138 -14.34 11.46 8.24
CA GLY A 138 -14.32 12.83 8.72
C GLY A 138 -13.22 13.55 7.96
N PHE A 139 -13.61 14.27 6.90
CA PHE A 139 -12.71 14.92 5.95
C PHE A 139 -11.64 15.80 6.62
N PRO A 140 -10.34 15.59 6.36
CA PRO A 140 -9.48 16.69 5.99
C PRO A 140 -9.62 16.86 4.47
N HIS A 141 -10.22 17.96 4.05
CA HIS A 141 -10.36 18.37 2.65
C HIS A 141 -9.03 18.22 1.89
N ARG A 142 -8.85 17.12 1.14
CA ARG A 142 -7.78 16.96 0.16
C ARG A 142 -8.35 16.33 -1.09
N SER A 143 -8.36 17.13 -2.14
CA SER A 143 -8.73 16.78 -3.49
C SER A 143 -8.00 15.52 -3.95
N VAL A 144 -8.77 14.49 -4.30
CA VAL A 144 -8.52 13.51 -5.38
C VAL A 144 -7.03 13.20 -5.66
N GLN A 145 -6.47 12.18 -4.99
CA GLN A 145 -5.43 11.30 -5.54
C GLN A 145 -5.03 10.25 -4.48
N ASN A 146 -5.60 9.04 -4.57
CA ASN A 146 -5.11 7.89 -3.83
C ASN A 146 -3.84 7.37 -4.54
N LYS A 147 -2.66 7.73 -4.01
CA LYS A 147 -1.37 7.26 -4.51
C LYS A 147 -0.96 6.00 -3.76
N LEU A 148 -0.73 4.91 -4.51
CA LEU A 148 -0.24 3.63 -4.00
C LEU A 148 1.20 3.43 -4.50
N TYR A 149 2.13 3.12 -3.62
CA TYR A 149 3.51 2.85 -4.02
C TYR A 149 3.78 1.37 -3.84
N VAL A 150 4.43 0.74 -4.82
CA VAL A 150 4.80 -0.67 -4.71
C VAL A 150 6.31 -0.78 -4.75
N VAL A 151 6.85 -1.42 -3.72
CA VAL A 151 8.26 -1.72 -3.60
C VAL A 151 8.39 -3.23 -3.71
N ASN A 152 9.16 -3.69 -4.69
CA ASN A 152 9.52 -5.10 -4.81
C ASN A 152 10.90 -5.31 -4.16
N ASP A 153 11.09 -6.44 -3.47
CA ASP A 153 12.46 -6.92 -3.19
C ASP A 153 13.06 -7.49 -4.49
N GLU A 154 14.33 -7.20 -4.75
CA GLU A 154 15.07 -7.65 -5.93
C GLU A 154 15.13 -9.18 -6.04
#